data_AF-A0A957KA51-F1
#
_entry.id   AF-A0A957KA51-F1
#
_cell.length_a   1.000
_cell.length_b   1.000
_cell.length_c   1.000
_cell.angle_alpha   90.00
_cell.angle_beta   90.00
_cell.angle_gamma   90.00
#
_symmetry.space_group_name_H-M   'P 1'
#
loop_
_entity.id
_entity.type
_entity.pdbx_description
1 polymer ?
#
loop_
_entity_poly.entity_id
_entity_poly.type
_entity_poly.pdbx_seq_one_letter_code
_entity_poly.pdbx_strand_id
1 'polypeptide(L)'
;MTEPLAVPTTEESQPARKPWLRRLGFGVWRADQQPEGYLFLLPSLLGFITFVIFPIIASFILSFYRWDLLTPAEFVGVGNY
;
A
#
# COMPACT_ATOMS: atom_id res chain seq x y z
N MET A 1 36.13 63.19 -27.78
CA MET A 1 34.90 63.04 -28.58
C MET A 1 35.08 61.79 -29.44
N THR A 2 34.84 60.62 -28.85
CA THR A 2 34.72 59.32 -29.53
C THR A 2 33.84 58.44 -28.62
N GLU A 3 32.74 57.97 -29.17
CA GLU A 3 31.64 57.27 -28.49
C GLU A 3 32.08 55.94 -27.85
N PRO A 4 31.57 55.58 -26.65
CA PRO A 4 31.59 54.20 -26.20
C PRO A 4 30.42 53.44 -26.86
N LEU A 5 30.68 52.82 -28.01
CA LEU A 5 29.77 51.82 -28.60
C LEU A 5 29.89 50.50 -27.84
N ALA A 6 29.11 50.34 -26.78
CA ALA A 6 28.90 49.03 -26.16
C ALA A 6 27.51 48.97 -25.51
N VAL A 7 26.48 48.80 -26.33
CA VAL A 7 25.23 48.19 -25.89
C VAL A 7 25.24 46.74 -26.38
N PRO A 8 25.55 45.78 -25.51
CA PRO A 8 25.00 44.45 -25.64
C PRO A 8 24.04 44.22 -24.47
N THR A 9 22.93 44.96 -24.42
CA THR A 9 21.77 44.49 -23.66
C THR A 9 20.99 43.54 -24.57
N THR A 10 21.62 42.41 -24.87
CA THR A 10 20.84 41.21 -25.15
C THR A 10 20.22 40.86 -23.80
N GLU A 11 19.04 41.41 -23.54
CA GLU A 11 18.16 40.92 -22.48
C GLU A 11 17.96 39.44 -22.74
N GLU A 12 18.78 38.68 -22.05
CA GLU A 12 18.77 37.25 -21.95
C GLU A 12 17.40 36.89 -21.39
N SER A 13 16.46 36.64 -22.30
CA SER A 13 15.20 35.95 -22.01
C SER A 13 15.57 34.55 -21.55
N GLN A 14 16.01 34.42 -20.30
CA GLN A 14 16.09 33.16 -19.61
C GLN A 14 14.65 32.80 -19.24
N PRO A 15 13.97 31.87 -19.95
CA PRO A 15 12.70 31.40 -19.46
C PRO A 15 12.99 30.73 -18.11
N ALA A 16 12.37 31.28 -17.06
CA ALA A 16 12.46 30.80 -15.70
C ALA A 16 12.39 29.26 -15.69
N ARG A 17 13.53 28.61 -15.44
CA ARG A 17 13.62 27.16 -15.26
C ARG A 17 12.97 26.83 -13.92
N LYS A 18 11.65 26.75 -13.89
CA LYS A 18 10.81 26.47 -12.72
C LYS A 18 11.27 25.15 -12.06
N PRO A 19 12.02 25.18 -10.96
CA PRO A 19 12.57 23.96 -10.36
C PRO A 19 11.54 23.25 -9.47
N TRP A 20 10.36 23.84 -9.30
CA TRP A 20 9.36 23.41 -8.32
C TRP A 20 8.54 22.19 -8.77
N LEU A 21 8.57 21.82 -10.05
CA LEU A 21 7.86 20.65 -10.59
C LEU A 21 8.49 19.29 -10.20
N ARG A 22 9.66 19.29 -9.55
CA ARG A 22 10.37 18.05 -9.16
C ARG A 22 9.90 17.44 -7.84
N ARG A 23 8.97 18.09 -7.12
CA ARG A 23 8.48 17.63 -5.81
C ARG A 23 7.10 16.98 -5.83
N LEU A 24 6.43 16.94 -6.99
CA LEU A 24 5.23 16.10 -7.20
C LEU A 24 5.64 14.64 -7.50
N GLY A 25 6.65 14.15 -6.80
CA GLY A 25 7.05 12.76 -6.89
C GLY A 25 6.16 11.94 -5.97
N PHE A 26 5.08 11.37 -6.51
CA PHE A 26 4.61 10.09 -6.00
C PHE A 26 5.81 9.16 -6.06
N GLY A 27 6.47 8.98 -4.91
CA GLY A 27 7.67 8.18 -4.79
C GLY A 27 7.37 6.83 -5.42
N VAL A 28 8.03 6.55 -6.54
CA VAL A 28 7.99 5.23 -7.16
C VAL A 28 8.55 4.30 -6.10
N TRP A 29 7.65 3.56 -5.45
CA TRP A 29 8.00 2.50 -4.52
C TRP A 29 8.85 1.51 -5.29
N ARG A 30 10.17 1.69 -5.25
CA ARG A 30 11.11 0.67 -5.68
C ARG A 30 11.06 -0.39 -4.59
N ALA A 31 10.10 -1.31 -4.72
CA ALA A 31 10.09 -2.57 -4.00
C ALA A 31 11.24 -3.43 -4.54
N ASP A 32 12.47 -2.97 -4.31
CA ASP A 32 13.66 -3.62 -4.83
C ASP A 32 14.01 -4.78 -3.89
N GLN A 33 13.58 -5.98 -4.30
CA GLN A 33 14.33 -7.25 -4.24
C GLN A 33 15.00 -7.62 -2.90
N GLN A 34 14.36 -7.40 -1.74
CA GLN A 34 14.81 -7.95 -0.46
C GLN A 34 13.85 -9.07 0.02
N PRO A 35 13.95 -10.29 -0.55
CA PRO A 35 13.11 -11.42 -0.14
C PRO A 35 13.31 -11.80 1.34
N GLU A 36 14.43 -11.40 1.94
CA GLU A 36 14.77 -11.66 3.34
C GLU A 36 13.77 -11.02 4.29
N GLY A 37 13.26 -9.83 3.97
CA GLY A 37 12.25 -9.15 4.79
C GLY A 37 10.96 -9.97 4.93
N TYR A 38 10.57 -10.69 3.88
CA TYR A 38 9.40 -11.57 3.91
C TYR A 38 9.65 -12.84 4.73
N LEU A 39 10.88 -13.37 4.72
CA LEU A 39 11.27 -14.52 5.55
C LEU A 39 11.17 -14.21 7.05
N PHE A 40 11.53 -12.99 7.47
CA PHE A 40 11.36 -12.56 8.86
C PHE A 40 9.91 -12.22 9.21
N LEU A 41 9.11 -11.76 8.24
CA LEU A 41 7.69 -11.49 8.43
C LEU A 41 6.84 -12.77 8.47
N LEU A 42 7.20 -13.78 7.69
CA LEU A 42 6.45 -15.03 7.56
C LEU A 42 6.08 -15.69 8.90
N PRO A 43 6.99 -15.89 9.87
CA PRO A 43 6.64 -16.56 11.12
C PRO A 43 5.63 -15.76 11.96
N SER A 44 5.75 -14.42 12.02
CA SER A 44 4.79 -13.60 12.75
C SER A 44 3.44 -13.52 12.03
N LEU A 45 3.46 -13.40 10.71
CA LEU A 45 2.25 -13.39 9.88
C LEU A 45 1.51 -14.73 9.95
N LEU A 46 2.24 -15.84 9.91
CA LEU A 46 1.67 -17.17 10.03
C LEU A 46 1.05 -17.37 11.40
N GLY A 47 1.73 -16.95 12.48
CA GLY A 47 1.15 -16.93 13.82
C GLY A 47 -0.13 -16.10 13.90
N PHE A 48 -0.14 -14.90 13.33
CA PHE A 48 -1.33 -14.07 13.27
C PHE A 48 -2.49 -14.75 12.52
N ILE A 49 -2.21 -15.34 11.35
CA ILE A 49 -3.24 -16.04 10.58
C ILE A 49 -3.79 -17.24 11.35
N THR A 50 -2.92 -18.05 11.95
CA THR A 50 -3.32 -19.27 12.68
C THR A 50 -4.07 -19.00 13.97
N PHE A 51 -3.67 -17.98 14.74
CA PHE A 51 -4.24 -17.74 16.07
C PHE A 51 -5.31 -16.65 16.11
N VAL A 52 -5.40 -15.80 15.09
CA VAL A 52 -6.39 -14.71 15.03
C VAL A 52 -7.37 -14.92 13.90
N ILE A 53 -6.89 -15.00 12.66
CA ILE A 53 -7.77 -15.04 11.48
C ILE A 53 -8.51 -16.38 11.39
N PHE A 54 -7.82 -17.49 11.64
CA PHE A 54 -8.41 -18.82 11.58
C PHE A 54 -9.62 -18.99 12.52
N PRO A 55 -9.55 -18.70 13.85
CA PRO A 55 -10.73 -18.85 14.72
C PRO A 55 -11.86 -17.87 14.36
N ILE A 56 -11.54 -16.68 13.83
CA ILE A 56 -12.55 -15.74 13.32
C ILE A 56 -13.32 -16.35 12.14
N ILE A 57 -12.60 -16.86 11.15
CA ILE A 57 -13.21 -17.51 9.98
C ILE A 57 -13.97 -18.77 10.40
N ALA A 58 -13.42 -19.59 11.29
CA ALA A 58 -14.09 -20.78 11.79
C ALA A 58 -15.42 -20.42 12.47
N SER A 59 -15.44 -19.37 13.30
CA SER A 59 -16.66 -18.87 13.97
C SER A 59 -17.68 -18.33 12.97
N PHE A 60 -17.19 -17.62 11.94
CA PHE A 60 -18.03 -17.12 10.86
C PHE A 60 -18.62 -18.26 10.01
N ILE A 61 -17.85 -19.32 9.71
CA ILE A 61 -18.37 -20.50 9.01
C ILE A 61 -19.41 -21.20 9.89
N LEU A 62 -19.12 -21.37 11.17
CA LEU A 62 -20.00 -22.04 12.12
C LEU A 62 -21.34 -21.32 12.29
N SER A 63 -21.41 -20.00 12.05
CA SER A 63 -22.68 -19.27 12.10
C SER A 63 -23.65 -19.62 10.97
N PHE A 64 -23.16 -20.21 9.87
CA PHE A 64 -24.01 -20.81 8.83
C PHE A 64 -24.43 -22.25 9.14
N TYR A 65 -23.92 -22.83 10.23
CA TYR A 65 -24.36 -24.12 10.75
C TYR A 65 -25.36 -23.90 11.88
N ARG A 66 -26.38 -24.75 11.94
CA ARG A 66 -27.23 -24.90 13.11
C ARG A 66 -26.61 -26.01 13.96
N TRP A 67 -25.95 -25.60 15.04
CA TRP A 67 -25.26 -26.53 15.92
C TRP A 67 -25.44 -26.13 17.38
N ASP A 68 -26.05 -27.01 18.17
CA ASP A 68 -26.33 -26.85 19.60
C ASP A 68 -25.37 -27.65 20.50
N LEU A 69 -24.24 -28.12 19.94
CA LEU A 69 -23.23 -28.99 20.56
C LEU A 69 -23.71 -30.38 21.00
N LEU A 70 -25.01 -30.65 20.99
CA LEU A 70 -25.59 -31.94 21.38
C LEU A 70 -26.00 -32.78 20.16
N THR A 71 -26.38 -32.10 19.08
CA THR A 71 -26.74 -32.70 17.80
C THR A 71 -25.59 -32.54 16.78
N PRO A 72 -25.53 -33.36 15.72
CA PRO A 72 -24.58 -33.13 14.63
C PRO A 72 -24.81 -31.75 13.98
N ALA A 73 -23.74 -31.08 13.58
CA ALA A 73 -23.83 -29.76 12.95
C ALA A 73 -24.51 -29.86 11.58
N GLU A 74 -25.61 -29.13 11.40
CA GLU A 74 -26.33 -29.07 10.12
C GLU A 74 -26.01 -27.77 9.39
N PHE A 75 -25.56 -27.85 8.14
CA PHE A 75 -25.33 -26.65 7.32
C PHE A 75 -26.68 -26.10 6.84
N VAL A 76 -27.07 -24.93 7.35
CA VAL A 76 -28.33 -24.26 7.00
C VAL A 76 -28.12 -23.03 6.14
N GLY A 77 -26.86 -22.71 5.81
CA GLY A 77 -26.50 -21.51 5.05
C GLY A 77 -26.97 -20.26 5.77
N VAL A 78 -27.64 -19.36 5.06
CA VAL A 78 -28.18 -18.11 5.64
C VAL A 78 -29.46 -18.29 6.45
N GLY A 79 -29.99 -19.51 6.62
CA GLY A 79 -31.24 -19.74 7.35
C GLY A 79 -31.21 -19.39 8.85
N ASN A 80 -30.04 -19.07 9.41
CA ASN A 80 -29.87 -18.59 10.79
C ASN A 80 -30.05 -17.07 10.95
N TYR A 81 -30.09 -16.31 9.87
CA TYR A 81 -30.17 -14.84 9.84
C TYR A 81 -31.48 -14.39 9.18
#